data_AF-A0A9Q5B068-F1
#
_entry.id   AF-A0A9Q5B068-F1
#
_cell.length_a   1.000
_cell.length_b   1.000
_cell.length_c   1.000
_cell.angle_alpha   90.00
_cell.angle_beta   90.00
_cell.angle_gamma   90.00
#
_symmetry.space_group_name_H-M   'P 1'
#
loop_
_entity.id
_entity.type
_entity.pdbx_description
1 polymer ?
#
loop_
_entity_poly.entity_id
_entity_poly.type
_entity_poly.pdbx_seq_one_letter_code
_entity_poly.pdbx_strand_id
1 'polypeptide(L)'
;MIDAIAQRLGFIRVAVVRDQLQFARNISKRLDEHREVVEQIQSQTNLFTECPWHVSHMATQDDYLMRIYRMVHGAWPDHSDEVHRQHWYGEFIRQRPQLLGGCGLPEYRPQDNVSNSDAPAS
;
A
#
# COMPACT_ATOMS: atom_id res chain seq x y z
N MET A 1 -2.32 -12.59 -32.41
CA MET A 1 -1.00 -12.89 -33.01
C MET A 1 0.08 -11.95 -32.47
N ILE A 2 -0.15 -10.63 -32.49
CA ILE A 2 0.76 -9.61 -31.91
C ILE A 2 1.02 -9.86 -30.42
N ASP A 3 0.00 -10.16 -29.62
CA ASP A 3 0.16 -10.40 -28.18
C ASP A 3 1.06 -11.59 -27.85
N ALA A 4 1.01 -12.65 -28.65
CA ALA A 4 1.85 -13.83 -28.46
C ALA A 4 3.32 -13.53 -28.80
N ILE A 5 3.56 -12.69 -29.82
CA ILE A 5 4.92 -12.24 -30.16
C ILE A 5 5.45 -11.33 -29.06
N ALA A 6 4.65 -10.36 -28.60
CA ALA A 6 5.00 -9.47 -27.49
C ALA A 6 5.35 -10.26 -26.21
N GLN A 7 4.53 -11.24 -25.84
CA GLN A 7 4.79 -12.12 -24.69
C GLN A 7 6.09 -12.92 -24.84
N ARG A 8 6.37 -13.47 -26.02
CA ARG A 8 7.64 -14.18 -26.28
C ARG A 8 8.87 -13.28 -26.20
N LEU A 9 8.68 -11.98 -26.42
CA LEU A 9 9.71 -10.95 -26.23
C LEU A 9 9.75 -10.37 -24.82
N GLY A 10 8.94 -10.89 -23.87
CA GLY A 10 8.91 -10.47 -22.47
C GLY A 10 7.97 -9.31 -22.16
N PHE A 11 7.16 -8.85 -23.13
CA PHE A 11 6.18 -7.79 -22.92
C PHE A 11 4.81 -8.35 -22.56
N ILE A 12 4.20 -7.79 -21.51
CA ILE A 12 2.85 -8.16 -21.07
C ILE A 12 1.98 -6.91 -21.09
N ARG A 13 0.74 -7.04 -21.58
CA ARG A 13 -0.23 -5.94 -21.54
C ARG A 13 -0.59 -5.60 -20.10
N VAL A 14 -0.60 -4.30 -19.79
CA VAL A 14 -0.95 -3.79 -18.45
C VAL A 14 -2.33 -4.31 -17.99
N ALA A 15 -3.31 -4.39 -18.90
CA ALA A 15 -4.63 -4.92 -18.58
C ALA A 15 -4.57 -6.37 -18.04
N VAL A 16 -3.78 -7.25 -18.67
CA VAL A 16 -3.62 -8.63 -18.22
C VAL A 16 -2.97 -8.69 -16.83
N VAL A 17 -1.98 -7.83 -16.58
CA VAL A 17 -1.33 -7.73 -15.26
C VAL A 17 -2.35 -7.28 -14.20
N ARG A 18 -3.16 -6.26 -14.51
CA ARG A 18 -4.21 -5.77 -13.59
C ARG A 18 -5.21 -6.86 -13.25
N ASP A 19 -5.72 -7.56 -14.26
CA ASP A 19 -6.69 -8.64 -14.07
C ASP A 19 -6.11 -9.78 -13.22
N GLN A 20 -4.85 -10.17 -13.46
CA GLN A 20 -4.17 -11.20 -12.67
C GLN A 20 -3.93 -10.77 -11.22
N LEU A 21 -3.56 -9.51 -10.98
CA LEU A 21 -3.32 -8.98 -9.64
C LEU A 21 -4.62 -8.81 -8.83
N GLN A 22 -5.77 -8.67 -9.50
CA GLN A 22 -7.09 -8.60 -8.89
C GLN A 22 -7.89 -9.91 -8.92
N PHE A 23 -7.34 -11.00 -9.47
CA PHE A 23 -8.08 -12.21 -9.86
C PHE A 23 -8.87 -12.92 -8.74
N ALA A 24 -8.41 -12.89 -7.49
CA ALA A 24 -9.06 -13.61 -6.38
C ALA A 24 -9.65 -12.70 -5.29
N ARG A 25 -8.97 -11.60 -4.96
CA ARG A 25 -9.40 -10.64 -3.94
C ARG A 25 -8.83 -9.28 -4.31
N ASN A 26 -9.68 -8.26 -4.28
CA ASN A 26 -9.31 -6.88 -4.61
C ASN A 26 -8.09 -6.45 -3.77
N ILE A 27 -7.08 -5.87 -4.40
CA ILE A 27 -5.89 -5.38 -3.71
C ILE A 27 -6.22 -4.31 -2.65
N SER A 28 -7.21 -3.44 -2.89
CA SER A 28 -7.68 -2.47 -1.88
C SER A 28 -8.05 -3.18 -0.59
N LYS A 29 -8.88 -4.22 -0.71
CA LYS A 29 -9.36 -5.03 0.42
C LYS A 29 -8.24 -5.76 1.13
N ARG A 30 -7.30 -6.34 0.38
CA ARG A 30 -6.17 -7.07 0.95
C ARG A 30 -5.24 -6.16 1.75
N LEU A 31 -5.00 -4.95 1.25
CA LEU A 31 -4.20 -3.96 1.95
C LEU A 31 -4.90 -3.48 3.22
N ASP A 32 -6.19 -3.22 3.13
CA ASP A 32 -7.01 -2.84 4.27
C ASP A 32 -7.06 -3.92 5.37
N GLU A 33 -7.31 -5.18 5.00
CA GLU A 33 -7.31 -6.33 5.92
C GLU A 33 -5.93 -6.57 6.55
N HIS A 34 -4.84 -6.37 5.81
CA HIS A 34 -3.48 -6.45 6.37
C HIS A 34 -3.26 -5.39 7.45
N ARG A 35 -3.62 -4.15 7.17
CA ARG A 35 -3.49 -3.03 8.12
C ARG A 35 -4.37 -3.25 9.36
N GLU A 36 -5.59 -3.76 9.19
CA GLU A 36 -6.46 -4.17 10.30
C GLU A 36 -5.81 -5.26 11.16
N VAL A 37 -5.25 -6.31 10.56
CA VAL A 37 -4.56 -7.38 11.31
C VAL A 37 -3.40 -6.81 12.13
N VAL A 38 -2.61 -5.90 11.55
CA VAL A 38 -1.50 -5.23 12.25
C VAL A 38 -2.02 -4.42 13.45
N GLU A 39 -3.07 -3.62 13.27
CA GLU A 39 -3.70 -2.85 14.35
C GLU A 39 -4.28 -3.75 15.46
N GLN A 40 -4.89 -4.88 15.09
CA GLN A 40 -5.43 -5.84 16.05
C GLN A 40 -4.31 -6.53 16.83
N ILE A 41 -3.22 -6.95 16.18
CA ILE A 41 -2.07 -7.51 16.90
C ILE A 41 -1.47 -6.49 17.87
N GLN A 42 -1.32 -5.23 17.44
CA GLN A 42 -0.79 -4.16 18.28
C GLN A 42 -1.69 -3.87 19.50
N SER A 43 -3.02 -3.83 19.30
CA SER A 43 -3.97 -3.45 20.34
C SER A 43 -4.35 -4.58 21.28
N GLN A 44 -4.32 -5.83 20.81
CA GLN A 44 -4.77 -7.00 21.57
C GLN A 44 -3.62 -7.84 22.15
N THR A 45 -2.37 -7.59 21.74
CA THR A 45 -1.21 -8.38 22.17
C THR A 45 0.02 -7.50 22.40
N ASN A 46 1.07 -8.09 22.96
CA ASN A 46 2.39 -7.48 23.13
C ASN A 46 3.43 -8.04 22.13
N LEU A 47 3.01 -8.77 21.09
CA LEU A 47 3.89 -9.48 20.16
C LEU A 47 4.97 -8.59 19.54
N PHE A 48 4.60 -7.37 19.13
CA PHE A 48 5.53 -6.43 18.49
C PHE A 48 6.58 -5.87 19.46
N THR A 49 6.27 -5.84 20.76
CA THR A 49 7.23 -5.43 21.79
C THR A 49 8.16 -6.58 22.17
N GLU A 50 7.61 -7.80 22.29
CA GLU A 50 8.40 -9.00 22.62
C GLU A 50 9.29 -9.47 21.48
N CYS A 51 8.83 -9.31 20.24
CA CYS A 51 9.53 -9.75 19.04
C CYS A 51 9.51 -8.66 17.96
N PRO A 52 10.35 -7.61 18.08
CA PRO A 52 10.33 -6.43 17.21
C PRO A 52 10.52 -6.72 15.73
N TRP A 53 11.17 -7.83 15.36
CA TRP A 53 11.38 -8.22 13.97
C TRP A 53 10.08 -8.50 13.21
N HIS A 54 8.99 -8.88 13.91
CA HIS A 54 7.68 -9.04 13.28
C HIS A 54 7.16 -7.72 12.70
N VAL A 55 7.47 -6.58 13.32
CA VAL A 55 7.12 -5.25 12.80
C VAL A 55 7.76 -5.05 11.43
N SER A 56 9.05 -5.37 11.30
CA SER A 56 9.76 -5.26 10.03
C SER A 56 9.17 -6.16 8.94
N HIS A 57 8.73 -7.37 9.29
CA HIS A 57 8.03 -8.25 8.35
C HIS A 57 6.67 -7.69 7.93
N MET A 58 5.87 -7.20 8.87
CA MET A 58 4.57 -6.59 8.57
C MET A 58 4.72 -5.33 7.70
N ALA A 59 5.75 -4.52 7.94
CA ALA A 59 6.07 -3.34 7.15
C ALA A 59 6.47 -3.72 5.71
N THR A 60 7.28 -4.77 5.56
CA THR A 60 7.69 -5.29 4.24
C THR A 60 6.48 -5.83 3.45
N GLN A 61 5.54 -6.49 4.13
CA GLN A 61 4.30 -6.95 3.52
C GLN A 61 3.40 -5.80 3.09
N ASP A 62 3.25 -4.76 3.93
CA ASP A 62 2.49 -3.55 3.58
C ASP A 62 3.11 -2.85 2.36
N ASP A 63 4.43 -2.67 2.33
CA ASP A 63 5.16 -2.11 1.17
C ASP A 63 4.87 -2.90 -0.12
N TYR A 64 4.93 -4.23 -0.05
CA TYR A 64 4.61 -5.06 -1.20
C TYR A 64 3.17 -4.87 -1.69
N LEU A 65 2.21 -4.81 -0.77
CA LEU A 65 0.81 -4.57 -1.09
C LEU A 65 0.58 -3.16 -1.67
N MET A 66 1.25 -2.14 -1.14
CA MET A 66 1.24 -0.78 -1.70
C MET A 66 1.79 -0.75 -3.13
N ARG A 67 2.87 -1.49 -3.41
CA ARG A 67 3.40 -1.61 -4.77
C ARG A 67 2.38 -2.25 -5.72
N ILE A 68 1.72 -3.34 -5.32
CA ILE A 68 0.65 -3.96 -6.12
C ILE A 68 -0.50 -2.98 -6.33
N TYR A 69 -0.92 -2.28 -5.28
CA TYR A 69 -1.98 -1.28 -5.36
C TYR A 69 -1.65 -0.23 -6.42
N ARG A 70 -0.42 0.30 -6.41
CA ARG A 70 0.05 1.23 -7.44
C ARG A 70 0.06 0.64 -8.84
N MET A 71 0.52 -0.60 -9.01
CA MET A 71 0.51 -1.24 -10.33
C MET A 71 -0.90 -1.38 -10.89
N VAL A 72 -1.87 -1.66 -10.02
CA VAL A 72 -3.27 -1.84 -10.39
C VAL A 72 -3.96 -0.50 -10.66
N HIS A 73 -3.88 0.43 -9.72
CA HIS A 73 -4.67 1.67 -9.72
C HIS A 73 -3.91 2.89 -10.28
N GLY A 74 -2.58 2.81 -10.41
CA GLY A 74 -1.73 3.92 -10.86
C GLY A 74 -1.58 5.06 -9.85
N ALA A 75 -2.01 4.84 -8.60
CA ALA A 75 -2.01 5.81 -7.50
C ALA A 75 -1.52 5.14 -6.21
N TRP A 76 -1.12 5.95 -5.22
CA TRP A 76 -0.75 5.48 -3.89
C TRP A 76 -1.93 5.58 -2.91
N PRO A 77 -2.07 4.62 -1.97
CA PRO A 77 -3.20 4.61 -1.03
C PRO A 77 -3.09 5.67 0.08
N ASP A 78 -1.90 6.21 0.32
CA ASP A 78 -1.65 7.14 1.44
C ASP A 78 -1.52 8.62 1.00
N HIS A 79 -1.66 8.93 -0.30
CA HIS A 79 -1.58 10.31 -0.81
C HIS A 79 -2.96 10.97 -0.79
N SER A 80 -3.12 12.02 0.02
CA SER A 80 -4.40 12.73 0.23
C SER A 80 -5.01 13.29 -1.06
N ASP A 81 -4.18 13.76 -1.99
CA ASP A 81 -4.62 14.25 -3.30
C ASP A 81 -5.17 13.13 -4.20
N GLU A 82 -4.84 11.87 -3.90
CA GLU A 82 -5.30 10.68 -4.62
C GLU A 82 -6.42 9.93 -3.89
N VAL A 83 -6.72 10.29 -2.63
CA VAL A 83 -7.82 9.71 -1.82
C VAL A 83 -9.19 9.94 -2.47
N HIS A 84 -9.40 11.06 -3.17
CA HIS A 84 -10.64 11.28 -3.93
C HIS A 84 -10.87 10.21 -5.02
N ARG A 85 -9.81 9.55 -5.51
CA ARG A 85 -9.92 8.44 -6.46
C ARG A 85 -10.16 7.09 -5.78
N GLN A 86 -9.92 6.94 -4.48
CA GLN A 86 -10.16 5.69 -3.76
C GLN A 86 -11.63 5.29 -3.77
N HIS A 87 -12.55 6.26 -3.67
CA HIS A 87 -13.99 6.02 -3.77
C HIS A 87 -14.40 5.41 -5.13
N TRP A 88 -13.61 5.65 -6.19
CA TRP A 88 -13.88 5.15 -7.54
C TRP A 88 -13.36 3.73 -7.77
N TYR A 89 -12.39 3.29 -6.97
CA TYR A 89 -11.73 1.99 -7.12
C TYR A 89 -12.20 0.94 -6.11
N GLY A 90 -13.10 1.33 -5.22
CA GLY A 90 -13.75 0.43 -4.28
C GLY A 90 -12.96 0.25 -2.98
N GLU A 91 -13.74 0.35 -1.90
CA GLU A 91 -13.41 0.14 -0.49
C GLU A 91 -12.39 1.13 0.09
N PHE A 92 -12.74 1.67 1.27
CA PHE A 92 -11.86 2.49 2.08
C PHE A 92 -10.65 1.66 2.53
N ILE A 93 -9.45 2.22 2.45
CA ILE A 93 -8.22 1.59 2.93
C ILE A 93 -7.77 2.38 4.16
N ARG A 94 -7.62 1.69 5.29
CA ARG A 94 -7.04 2.29 6.51
C ARG A 94 -5.67 2.89 6.23
N GLN A 95 -5.32 3.97 6.92
CA GLN A 95 -3.98 4.56 6.83
C GLN A 95 -2.92 3.58 7.31
N ARG A 96 -1.69 3.73 6.82
CA ARG A 96 -0.58 2.88 7.25
C ARG A 96 -0.38 3.03 8.78
N PRO A 97 -0.39 1.94 9.56
CA PRO A 97 -0.13 2.01 11.00
C PRO A 97 1.25 2.61 11.27
N GLN A 98 1.31 3.59 12.19
CA GLN A 98 2.54 4.34 12.48
C GLN A 98 3.71 3.43 12.90
N LEU A 99 3.41 2.30 13.55
CA LEU A 99 4.40 1.31 13.99
C LEU A 99 5.21 0.70 12.82
N LEU A 100 4.65 0.69 11.60
CA LEU A 100 5.31 0.18 10.40
C LEU A 100 6.31 1.17 9.79
N GLY A 101 6.41 2.39 10.34
CA GLY A 101 7.23 3.47 9.80
C GLY A 101 6.79 3.91 8.40
N GLY A 102 7.64 4.69 7.73
CA GLY A 102 7.43 5.09 6.34
C GLY A 102 7.56 3.91 5.37
N CYS A 103 6.90 4.00 4.21
CA CYS A 103 7.03 3.00 3.16
C CYS A 103 8.47 2.99 2.61
N GLY A 104 9.09 1.81 2.52
CA GLY A 104 10.49 1.62 2.13
C GLY A 104 10.72 1.47 0.62
N LEU A 105 9.68 1.60 -0.20
CA LEU A 105 9.81 1.45 -1.65
C LEU A 105 10.55 2.65 -2.27
N PRO A 106 11.55 2.44 -3.15
CA PRO A 106 12.31 3.53 -3.75
C PRO A 106 11.47 4.42 -4.68
N GLU A 107 10.40 3.89 -5.24
CA GLU A 107 9.45 4.65 -6.05
C GLU A 107 8.39 5.43 -5.24
N TYR A 108 8.28 5.14 -3.93
CA TYR A 108 7.34 5.82 -3.06
C TYR A 108 7.97 7.14 -2.63
N ARG A 109 7.33 8.23 -3.03
CA ARG A 109 7.72 9.57 -2.59
C ARG A 109 6.61 10.03 -1.66
N PRO A 110 6.88 10.12 -0.35
CA PRO A 110 5.94 10.76 0.56
C PRO A 110 5.60 12.13 -0.03
N GLN A 111 4.33 12.49 -0.12
CA GLN A 111 4.01 13.89 -0.31
C GLN A 111 4.60 14.63 0.89
N ASP A 112 5.52 15.56 0.63
CA ASP A 112 6.03 16.44 1.68
C ASP A 112 4.81 17.04 2.38
N ASN A 113 4.69 16.81 3.68
CA ASN A 113 3.72 17.49 4.52
C ASN A 113 3.99 19.00 4.42
N VAL A 114 3.35 19.68 3.47
CA VAL A 114 3.00 21.09 3.61
C VAL A 114 1.92 21.07 4.70
N SER A 115 2.16 21.47 5.96
CA SER A 115 2.84 22.68 6.39
C SER A 115 3.34 22.50 7.82
N ASN A 116 4.54 23.00 8.07
CA ASN A 116 5.01 23.36 9.41
C ASN A 116 4.60 24.82 9.66
N SER A 117 3.62 25.09 10.51
CA SER A 117 3.50 26.36 11.26
C SER A 117 2.37 26.25 12.28
N ASP A 118 2.72 25.96 13.52
CA ASP A 118 2.20 26.64 14.71
C ASP A 118 3.01 26.16 15.93
N ALA A 119 4.22 26.68 16.05
CA ALA A 119 4.92 26.74 17.33
C ALA A 119 4.48 28.04 18.03
N PRO A 120 4.06 28.03 19.30
CA PRO A 120 3.67 29.25 19.98
C PRO A 120 4.93 30.06 20.28
N ALA A 121 4.94 31.33 19.89
CA ALA A 121 5.96 32.27 20.33
C ALA A 121 5.74 32.58 21.82
N SER A 122 6.77 32.31 22.61
CA SER A 122 6.97 32.85 23.96
C SER A 122 7.19 34.36 23.93
#